data_AF-A0A942UB94-F1
#
_entry.id   AF-A0A942UB94-F1
#
_cell.length_a   1.000
_cell.length_b   1.000
_cell.length_c   1.000
_cell.angle_alpha   90.00
_cell.angle_beta   90.00
_cell.angle_gamma   90.00
#
_symmetry.space_group_name_H-M   'P 1'
#
loop_
_entity.id
_entity.type
_entity.pdbx_description
1 polymer ?
#
loop_
_entity_poly.entity_id
_entity_poly.type
_entity_poly.pdbx_seq_one_letter_code
_entity_poly.pdbx_strand_id
1 'polypeptide(L)' 'MVELIKLNNDRIDTGVLSVPYIMDVLCENGYEHIVCKLLLQTECPSWLYEVQHGATTI' A
#
# COMPACT_ATOMS: atom_id res chain seq x y z
N MET A 1 9.08 -8.56 6.72
CA MET A 1 8.08 -7.51 6.44
C MET A 1 7.59 -7.58 4.99
N VAL A 2 8.48 -7.48 3.99
CA VAL A 2 8.12 -7.60 2.56
C VAL A 2 7.46 -8.93 2.20
N GLU A 3 7.88 -10.04 2.82
CA GLU A 3 7.26 -11.35 2.59
C GLU A 3 5.78 -11.42 3.02
N LEU A 4 5.40 -10.69 4.07
CA LEU A 4 4.01 -10.64 4.53
C LEU A 4 3.12 -9.90 3.51
N ILE A 5 3.65 -8.85 2.87
CA ILE A 5 2.97 -8.12 1.80
C ILE A 5 2.74 -9.04 0.60
N LYS A 6 3.77 -9.80 0.21
CA LYS A 6 3.68 -10.78 -0.89
C LYS A 6 2.71 -11.92 -0.59
N LEU A 7 2.70 -12.42 0.65
CA LEU A 7 1.75 -13.45 1.12
C LEU A 7 0.32 -12.91 1.16
N ASN A 8 0.13 -11.63 1.42
CA ASN A 8 -1.16 -10.95 1.39
C ASN A 8 -1.52 -10.42 0.00
N ASN A 9 -0.98 -11.02 -1.06
CA ASN A 9 -1.30 -10.70 -2.46
C ASN A 9 -0.93 -9.26 -2.87
N ASP A 10 0.16 -8.73 -2.32
CA ASP A 10 0.56 -7.32 -2.42
C ASP A 10 -0.56 -6.38 -1.94
N ARG A 11 -1.18 -6.72 -0.80
CA ARG A 11 -2.15 -5.87 -0.12
C ARG A 11 -1.67 -5.54 1.26
N ILE A 12 -1.82 -4.28 1.64
CA ILE A 12 -1.49 -3.80 2.98
C ILE A 12 -2.72 -3.97 3.85
N ASP A 13 -2.61 -4.82 4.89
CA ASP A 13 -3.66 -5.03 5.91
C ASP A 13 -3.53 -4.05 7.10
N THR A 14 -2.50 -3.20 7.09
CA THR A 14 -2.36 -2.12 8.07
C THR A 14 -3.18 -0.92 7.64
N GLY A 15 -3.94 -0.34 8.57
CA GLY A 15 -4.81 0.81 8.31
C GLY A 15 -4.10 1.95 7.58
N VAL A 16 -4.87 2.70 6.78
CA VAL A 16 -4.48 3.75 5.83
C VAL A 16 -3.40 4.71 6.38
N LEU A 17 -3.47 5.06 7.67
CA LEU A 17 -2.52 5.93 8.36
C LEU A 17 -1.08 5.37 8.44
N SER A 18 -0.91 4.06 8.37
CA SER A 18 0.39 3.37 8.48
C SER A 18 1.09 3.24 7.11
N VAL A 19 0.32 3.40 6.02
CA VAL A 19 0.77 3.24 4.64
C VAL A 19 1.95 4.16 4.29
N PRO A 20 1.94 5.48 4.58
CA PRO A 20 3.08 6.34 4.24
C PRO A 20 4.37 5.89 4.94
N TYR A 21 4.31 5.52 6.22
CA TYR A 21 5.47 5.00 6.95
C TYR A 21 6.03 3.72 6.34
N ILE A 22 5.17 2.80 5.90
CA ILE A 22 5.60 1.56 5.24
C ILE A 22 6.21 1.86 3.86
N MET A 23 5.67 2.81 3.12
CA MET A 23 6.20 3.22 1.83
C MET A 23 7.59 3.84 1.94
N ASP A 24 7.80 4.71 2.92
CA ASP A 24 9.11 5.32 3.19
C ASP A 24 10.16 4.24 3.48
N VAL A 25 9.85 3.31 4.39
CA VAL A 25 10.74 2.19 4.73
C VAL A 25 11.01 1.30 3.52
N LEU A 26 10.00 1.00 2.68
CA LEU A 26 10.19 0.18 1.49
C LEU A 26 11.07 0.87 0.45
N CYS A 27 10.90 2.17 0.23
CA CYS A 27 11.75 2.97 -0.65
C CYS A 27 13.19 3.02 -0.13
N GLU A 28 13.40 3.30 1.16
CA GLU A 28 14.73 3.31 1.78
C GLU A 28 15.45 1.96 1.67
N ASN A 29 14.70 0.86 1.64
CA ASN A 29 15.23 -0.49 1.47
C ASN A 29 15.34 -0.95 -0.01
N GLY A 30 15.09 -0.07 -0.99
CA GLY A 30 15.21 -0.37 -2.42
C GLY A 30 14.06 -1.18 -3.02
N TYR A 31 12.92 -1.26 -2.33
CA TYR A 31 11.70 -1.94 -2.79
C TYR A 31 10.72 -0.99 -3.48
N GLU A 32 11.22 0.01 -4.20
CA GLU A 32 10.42 1.01 -4.93
C GLU A 32 9.39 0.36 -5.88
N HIS A 33 9.76 -0.75 -6.53
CA HIS A 33 8.85 -1.50 -7.40
C HIS A 33 7.62 -2.05 -6.67
N ILE A 34 7.78 -2.45 -5.39
CA ILE A 34 6.69 -2.93 -4.54
C ILE A 34 5.81 -1.74 -4.14
N VAL A 35 6.42 -0.60 -3.81
CA VAL A 35 5.69 0.63 -3.48
C VAL A 35 4.82 1.08 -4.65
N CYS A 36 5.35 1.10 -5.87
CA CYS A 36 4.59 1.42 -7.08
C CYS A 36 3.41 0.44 -7.29
N LYS A 37 3.63 -0.86 -7.06
CA LYS A 37 2.57 -1.87 -7.20
C LYS A 37 1.46 -1.69 -6.15
N LEU A 38 1.83 -1.33 -4.93
CA LEU A 38 0.90 -1.04 -3.83
C LEU A 38 0.09 0.23 -4.07
N LEU A 39 0.73 1.30 -4.54
CA LEU A 39 0.06 2.56 -4.89
C LEU A 39 -0.94 2.39 -6.03
N LEU A 40 -0.63 1.54 -7.01
CA LEU A 40 -1.45 1.31 -8.20
C LEU A 40 -2.52 0.21 -8.04
N GLN A 41 -2.57 -0.46 -6.88
CA GLN A 41 -3.57 -1.48 -6.56
C GLN A 41 -4.96 -0.83 -6.42
N THR A 42 -5.95 -1.28 -7.18
CA THR A 42 -7.33 -0.75 -7.13
C THR A 42 -8.33 -1.66 -6.41
N GLU A 43 -7.88 -2.84 -5.96
CA GLU A 43 -8.73 -3.80 -5.25
C GLU A 43 -8.67 -3.61 -3.73
N CYS A 44 -9.82 -3.76 -3.06
CA CYS A 44 -9.90 -3.62 -1.60
C CYS A 44 -9.11 -4.72 -0.86
N PRO A 45 -8.36 -4.38 0.21
CA PRO A 45 -8.07 -3.02 0.70
C PRO A 45 -6.92 -2.34 -0.06
N SER A 46 -7.13 -1.13 -0.58
CA SER A 46 -6.07 -0.31 -1.20
C SER A 46 -6.37 1.19 -1.20
N TRP A 47 -5.31 2.00 -1.36
CA TRP A 47 -5.42 3.47 -1.43
C TRP A 47 -6.26 3.94 -2.62
N LEU A 48 -5.97 3.45 -3.83
CA LEU A 48 -6.75 3.83 -5.00
C LEU A 48 -8.18 3.31 -4.94
N TYR A 49 -8.44 2.19 -4.27
CA TYR A 49 -9.82 1.73 -4.03
C TYR A 49 -10.60 2.79 -3.24
N GLU A 50 -10.04 3.30 -2.14
CA GLU A 50 -10.69 4.36 -1.34
C GLU A 50 -10.88 5.66 -2.12
N VAL A 51 -9.85 6.11 -2.87
CA VAL A 51 -9.94 7.28 -3.74
C VAL A 51 -11.02 7.11 -4.82
N GLN A 52 -11.08 5.94 -5.46
CA GLN A 52 -12.11 5.61 -6.47
C GLN A 52 -13.52 5.56 -5.86
N HIS A 53 -13.64 5.14 -4.59
CA HIS A 53 -14.91 5.07 -3.87
C HIS A 53 -15.28 6.40 -3.20
N GLY A 54 -14.59 7.50 -3.54
CA GLY A 54 -14.97 8.85 -3.13
C GLY A 54 -14.48 9.24 -1.74
N ALA A 55 -13.41 8.61 -1.23
CA ALA A 55 -12.76 9.07 -0.02
C ALA A 55 -12.30 10.53 -0.18
N THR A 56 -12.83 11.40 0.67
CA THR A 56 -12.45 12.83 0.75
C THR A 56 -11.49 13.12 1.90
N THR A 57 -11.10 12.10 2.65
CA THR A 57 -10.23 12.20 3.83
C THR A 57 -9.41 10.90 3.99
N ILE A 58 -8.24 11.02 4.62
CA ILE A 58 -7.27 9.95 4.90
C ILE A 58 -7.35 9.57 6.38
#